data_AF-A0A2P6N142-F1
#
_entry.id   AF-A0A2P6N142-F1
#
_cell.length_a   1.000
_cell.length_b   1.000
_cell.length_c   1.000
_cell.angle_alpha   90.00
_cell.angle_beta   90.00
_cell.angle_gamma   90.00
#
_symmetry.space_group_name_H-M   'P 1'
#
loop_
_entity.id
_entity.type
_entity.pdbx_description
1 polymer ?
#
loop_
_entity_poly.entity_id
_entity_poly.type
_entity_poly.pdbx_seq_one_letter_code
_entity_poly.pdbx_strand_id
1 'polypeptide(L)'
;MACFIGKVKGAFAEPFNLQALNNRIADGARPHFVNGRWNKPALSARMVAEYRKQYFVRGLEFPEIPKGYEVPSTKPPAELKLKGHKHIREAPLRQQKIAQNMAKMPKLIEEFRKNKAEEKHRARKPLDLFLRNGYSQLELKMLADYKKNKEGDQKKAEAAAAEKLAKQKQKEAKKKAQQEQEEEQPQEAKSE
;
A
#
# COMPACT_ATOMS: atom_id res chain seq x y z
N MET A 1 -57.20 -63.89 44.70
CA MET A 1 -56.82 -62.62 44.05
C MET A 1 -56.80 -62.86 42.55
N ALA A 2 -57.75 -62.29 41.81
CA ALA A 2 -57.86 -62.43 40.36
C ALA A 2 -57.11 -61.27 39.69
N CYS A 3 -56.05 -61.56 38.95
CA CYS A 3 -55.36 -60.56 38.13
C CYS A 3 -56.17 -60.28 36.86
N PHE A 4 -56.70 -59.07 36.77
CA PHE A 4 -57.39 -58.54 35.61
C PHE A 4 -56.35 -58.32 34.49
N ILE A 5 -56.31 -59.20 33.49
CA ILE A 5 -55.53 -58.96 32.27
C ILE A 5 -56.32 -57.94 31.44
N GLY A 6 -56.05 -56.67 31.70
CA GLY A 6 -56.55 -55.56 30.90
C GLY A 6 -56.05 -55.70 29.47
N LYS A 7 -56.95 -56.04 28.56
CA LYS A 7 -56.73 -56.03 27.11
C LYS A 7 -56.53 -54.57 26.70
N VAL A 8 -55.28 -54.09 26.73
CA VAL A 8 -54.93 -52.81 26.11
C VAL A 8 -55.21 -53.01 24.63
N LYS A 9 -56.35 -52.48 24.17
CA LYS A 9 -56.58 -52.24 22.75
C LYS A 9 -55.50 -51.26 22.34
N GLY A 10 -54.36 -51.79 21.92
CA GLY A 10 -53.35 -51.01 21.23
C GLY A 10 -54.09 -50.35 20.09
N ALA A 11 -54.23 -49.04 20.16
CA ALA A 11 -54.53 -48.23 18.99
C ALA A 11 -53.50 -48.67 17.96
N PHE A 12 -53.93 -49.49 17.02
CA PHE A 12 -53.14 -49.92 15.88
C PHE A 12 -52.77 -48.60 15.22
N ALA A 13 -51.52 -48.19 15.43
CA ALA A 13 -51.02 -46.89 15.02
C ALA A 13 -51.50 -46.66 13.59
N GLU A 14 -52.24 -45.57 13.38
CA GLU A 14 -52.73 -45.20 12.07
C GLU A 14 -51.61 -45.42 11.05
N PRO A 15 -51.89 -46.02 9.88
CA PRO A 15 -50.87 -46.26 8.89
C PRO A 15 -50.15 -44.95 8.66
N PHE A 16 -48.89 -44.90 9.11
CA PHE A 16 -48.07 -43.71 9.09
C PHE A 16 -48.13 -43.19 7.65
N ASN A 17 -48.79 -42.05 7.44
CA ASN A 17 -49.02 -41.57 6.09
C ASN A 17 -47.68 -41.06 5.54
N LEU A 18 -46.92 -41.98 4.94
CA LEU A 18 -45.58 -41.76 4.41
C LEU A 18 -45.62 -40.64 3.36
N GLN A 19 -46.71 -40.51 2.61
CA GLN A 19 -46.87 -39.45 1.62
C GLN A 19 -46.97 -38.06 2.28
N ALA A 20 -47.76 -37.93 3.35
CA ALA A 20 -47.86 -36.68 4.09
C ALA A 20 -46.54 -36.29 4.78
N LEU A 21 -45.80 -37.27 5.32
CA LEU A 21 -44.45 -37.01 5.85
C LEU A 21 -43.49 -36.59 4.74
N ASN A 22 -43.49 -37.29 3.59
CA ASN A 22 -42.62 -37.01 2.46
C ASN A 22 -42.80 -35.58 1.95
N ASN A 23 -44.05 -35.11 1.84
CA ASN A 23 -44.35 -33.73 1.44
C ASN A 23 -43.84 -32.72 2.47
N ARG A 24 -44.05 -32.98 3.77
CA ARG A 24 -43.51 -32.12 4.84
C ARG A 24 -41.99 -32.04 4.85
N ILE A 25 -41.31 -33.15 4.58
CA ILE A 25 -39.85 -33.19 4.48
C ILE A 25 -39.39 -32.42 3.24
N ALA A 26 -40.04 -32.63 2.10
CA ALA A 26 -39.69 -31.99 0.84
C ALA A 26 -39.91 -30.48 0.85
N ASP A 27 -40.98 -30.00 1.49
CA ASP A 27 -41.30 -28.57 1.63
C ASP A 27 -40.48 -27.93 2.75
N GLY A 28 -40.35 -28.64 3.89
CA GLY A 28 -39.60 -28.17 5.05
C GLY A 28 -38.10 -28.04 4.80
N ALA A 29 -37.55 -28.80 3.84
CA ALA A 29 -36.15 -28.71 3.46
C ALA A 29 -35.81 -27.49 2.57
N ARG A 30 -36.82 -26.79 2.03
CA ARG A 30 -36.59 -25.67 1.08
C ARG A 30 -36.64 -24.31 1.78
N PRO A 31 -35.73 -23.38 1.43
CA PRO A 31 -35.95 -21.98 1.75
C PRO A 31 -37.15 -21.46 0.95
N HIS A 32 -37.94 -20.57 1.55
CA HIS A 32 -39.09 -19.96 0.91
C HIS A 32 -38.92 -18.43 0.88
N PHE A 33 -39.31 -17.81 -0.22
CA PHE A 33 -39.25 -16.37 -0.38
C PHE A 33 -40.58 -15.75 0.05
N VAL A 34 -40.58 -14.98 1.13
CA VAL A 34 -41.77 -14.34 1.70
C VAL A 34 -41.45 -12.88 2.01
N ASN A 35 -42.31 -11.98 1.55
CA ASN A 35 -42.23 -10.53 1.80
C ASN A 35 -40.85 -9.92 1.45
N GLY A 36 -40.28 -10.29 0.30
CA GLY A 36 -39.00 -9.74 -0.15
C GLY A 36 -37.77 -10.35 0.53
N ARG A 37 -37.93 -11.35 1.40
CA ARG A 37 -36.84 -12.01 2.13
C ARG A 37 -36.86 -13.52 1.91
N TRP A 38 -35.67 -14.09 1.77
CA TRP A 38 -35.48 -15.54 1.85
C TRP A 38 -35.50 -15.99 3.31
N ASN A 39 -36.49 -16.79 3.67
CA ASN A 39 -36.56 -17.46 4.96
C ASN A 39 -35.77 -18.76 4.91
N LYS A 40 -35.15 -19.10 6.04
CA LYS A 40 -34.47 -20.39 6.23
C LYS A 40 -35.46 -21.55 6.12
N PRO A 41 -35.01 -22.74 5.65
CA PRO A 41 -35.85 -23.93 5.66
C PRO A 41 -36.29 -24.29 7.08
N ALA A 42 -37.46 -24.92 7.21
CA ALA A 42 -37.97 -25.40 8.49
C ALA A 42 -37.10 -26.55 9.04
N LEU A 43 -36.54 -27.38 8.16
CA LEU A 43 -35.61 -28.45 8.49
C LEU A 43 -34.17 -28.00 8.18
N SER A 44 -33.27 -28.18 9.15
CA SER A 44 -31.85 -27.94 8.94
C SER A 44 -31.25 -28.97 7.98
N ALA A 45 -30.19 -28.60 7.25
CA ALA A 45 -29.48 -29.53 6.36
C ALA A 45 -29.00 -30.80 7.09
N ARG A 46 -28.61 -30.68 8.37
CA ARG A 46 -28.23 -31.82 9.21
C ARG A 46 -29.40 -32.78 9.44
N MET A 47 -30.57 -32.26 9.81
CA MET A 47 -31.76 -33.09 10.02
C MET A 47 -32.20 -33.78 8.74
N VAL A 48 -32.14 -33.08 7.60
CA VAL A 48 -32.43 -33.68 6.28
C VAL A 48 -31.47 -34.84 5.99
N ALA A 49 -30.17 -34.69 6.32
CA ALA A 49 -29.20 -35.78 6.17
C ALA A 49 -29.47 -36.96 7.13
N GLU A 50 -29.94 -36.70 8.35
CA GLU A 50 -30.34 -37.75 9.30
C GLU A 50 -31.57 -38.51 8.81
N TYR A 51 -32.60 -37.82 8.30
CA TYR A 51 -33.75 -38.46 7.67
C TYR A 51 -33.33 -39.29 6.45
N ARG A 52 -32.45 -38.78 5.58
CA ARG A 52 -31.90 -39.57 4.46
C ARG A 52 -31.26 -40.87 4.92
N LYS A 53 -30.44 -40.83 5.99
CA LYS A 53 -29.84 -42.04 6.58
C LYS A 53 -30.91 -43.00 7.09
N GLN A 54 -31.94 -42.51 7.78
CA GLN A 54 -33.02 -43.36 8.30
C GLN A 54 -33.83 -44.03 7.19
N TYR A 55 -34.13 -43.31 6.10
CA TYR A 55 -34.80 -43.87 4.92
C TYR A 55 -33.95 -44.94 4.25
N PHE A 56 -32.65 -44.66 4.07
CA PHE A 56 -31.69 -45.62 3.54
C PHE A 56 -31.61 -46.91 4.37
N VAL A 57 -31.52 -46.80 5.71
CA VAL A 57 -31.51 -47.97 6.62
C VAL A 57 -32.80 -48.79 6.52
N ARG A 58 -33.93 -48.16 6.23
CA ARG A 58 -35.24 -48.81 6.10
C ARG A 58 -35.51 -49.34 4.68
N GLY A 59 -34.59 -49.16 3.74
CA GLY A 59 -34.79 -49.52 2.33
C GLY A 59 -35.90 -48.70 1.65
N LEU A 60 -36.23 -47.52 2.20
CA LEU A 60 -37.22 -46.62 1.63
C LEU A 60 -36.54 -45.56 0.76
N GLU A 61 -37.18 -45.18 -0.34
CA GLU A 61 -36.71 -44.09 -1.17
C GLU A 61 -36.96 -42.75 -0.48
N PHE A 62 -35.92 -41.92 -0.40
CA PHE A 62 -36.03 -40.57 0.15
C PHE A 62 -36.70 -39.65 -0.87
N PRO A 63 -37.69 -38.82 -0.49
CA PRO A 63 -38.37 -37.94 -1.43
C PRO A 63 -37.38 -37.02 -2.15
N GLU A 64 -37.46 -36.97 -3.47
CA GLU A 64 -36.63 -36.07 -4.27
C GLU A 64 -36.99 -34.62 -3.95
N ILE A 65 -36.01 -33.89 -3.41
CA ILE A 65 -36.12 -32.44 -3.28
C ILE A 65 -35.82 -31.89 -4.69
N PRO A 66 -36.74 -31.18 -5.35
CA PRO A 66 -36.55 -30.71 -6.70
C PRO A 66 -35.30 -29.87 -6.78
N LYS A 67 -34.54 -30.16 -7.83
CA LYS A 67 -33.19 -29.67 -8.10
C LYS A 67 -33.20 -28.19 -8.51
N GLY A 68 -33.55 -27.30 -7.58
CA GLY A 68 -33.45 -25.84 -7.76
C GLY A 68 -32.23 -25.23 -7.05
N TYR A 69 -31.53 -26.03 -6.24
CA TYR A 69 -30.45 -25.61 -5.34
C TYR A 69 -29.32 -26.64 -5.30
N GLU A 70 -29.08 -27.35 -6.39
CA GLU A 70 -27.82 -28.09 -6.51
C GLU A 70 -26.69 -27.07 -6.44
N VAL A 71 -25.99 -27.04 -5.30
CA VAL A 71 -24.76 -26.27 -5.16
C VAL A 71 -23.88 -26.75 -6.31
N PRO A 72 -23.46 -25.89 -7.26
CA PRO A 72 -22.62 -26.31 -8.36
C PRO A 72 -21.46 -27.06 -7.75
N SER A 73 -21.27 -28.30 -8.22
CA SER A 73 -20.29 -29.23 -7.67
C SER A 73 -19.00 -28.46 -7.33
N THR A 74 -18.67 -28.36 -6.05
CA THR A 74 -17.48 -27.67 -5.52
C THR A 74 -16.18 -28.37 -5.91
N LYS A 75 -16.22 -29.32 -6.85
CA LYS A 75 -15.01 -29.75 -7.55
C LYS A 75 -14.37 -28.48 -8.13
N PRO A 76 -13.14 -28.15 -7.73
CA PRO A 76 -12.45 -27.05 -8.38
C PRO A 76 -12.44 -27.36 -9.87
N PRO A 77 -12.71 -26.38 -10.75
CA PRO A 77 -12.50 -26.55 -12.17
C PRO A 77 -11.11 -27.16 -12.36
N ALA A 78 -11.02 -28.31 -13.04
CA ALA A 78 -9.78 -29.07 -13.17
C ALA A 78 -8.64 -28.23 -13.79
N GLU A 79 -9.00 -27.12 -14.42
CA GLU A 79 -8.14 -26.22 -15.18
C GLU A 79 -7.92 -24.85 -14.51
N LEU A 80 -8.13 -24.72 -13.19
CA LEU A 80 -7.83 -23.46 -12.51
C LEU A 80 -6.33 -23.14 -12.58
N LYS A 81 -5.99 -22.04 -13.26
CA LYS A 81 -4.65 -21.46 -13.22
C LYS A 81 -4.32 -21.03 -11.78
N LEU A 82 -3.36 -21.73 -11.16
CA LEU A 82 -2.91 -21.42 -9.81
C LEU A 82 -2.22 -20.05 -9.78
N LYS A 83 -2.52 -19.24 -8.76
CA LYS A 83 -1.98 -17.88 -8.55
C LYS A 83 -0.45 -17.81 -8.48
N GLY A 84 0.21 -18.91 -8.11
CA GLY A 84 1.65 -18.99 -7.89
C GLY A 84 2.12 -18.26 -6.62
N HIS A 85 3.22 -18.73 -6.03
CA HIS A 85 3.81 -18.09 -4.86
C HIS A 85 4.35 -16.70 -5.18
N LYS A 86 4.30 -15.79 -4.19
CA LYS A 86 4.79 -14.40 -4.33
C LYS A 86 6.23 -14.35 -4.86
N HIS A 87 7.13 -15.17 -4.32
CA HIS A 87 8.54 -15.13 -4.69
C HIS A 87 8.80 -15.53 -6.15
N ILE A 88 7.97 -16.41 -6.73
CA ILE A 88 8.05 -16.81 -8.15
C ILE A 88 7.56 -15.66 -9.03
N ARG A 89 6.41 -15.07 -8.68
CA ARG A 89 5.84 -13.92 -9.39
C ARG A 89 6.79 -12.71 -9.43
N GLU A 90 7.53 -12.48 -8.36
CA GLU A 90 8.44 -11.34 -8.23
C GLU A 90 9.89 -11.62 -8.67
N ALA A 91 10.22 -12.87 -8.98
CA ALA A 91 11.56 -13.25 -9.45
C ALA A 91 12.09 -12.39 -10.62
N PRO A 92 11.31 -12.11 -11.70
CA PRO A 92 11.82 -11.30 -12.81
C PRO A 92 12.11 -9.85 -12.40
N LEU A 93 11.27 -9.27 -11.54
CA LEU A 93 11.49 -7.91 -11.03
C LEU A 93 12.75 -7.83 -10.15
N ARG A 94 13.02 -8.86 -9.34
CA ARG A 94 14.26 -8.95 -8.55
C ARG A 94 15.49 -9.06 -9.45
N GLN A 95 15.45 -9.87 -10.50
CA GLN A 95 16.54 -10.02 -11.46
C GLN A 95 16.85 -8.71 -12.19
N GLN A 96 15.83 -7.97 -12.61
CA GLN A 96 15.99 -6.65 -13.24
C GLN A 96 16.68 -5.65 -12.31
N LYS A 97 16.27 -5.60 -11.03
CA LYS A 97 16.90 -4.74 -10.03
C LYS A 97 18.37 -5.10 -9.79
N ILE A 98 18.69 -6.40 -9.74
CA ILE A 98 20.07 -6.87 -9.62
C ILE A 98 20.90 -6.40 -10.81
N ALA A 99 20.40 -6.56 -12.04
CA ALA A 99 21.10 -6.12 -13.24
C ALA A 99 21.37 -4.59 -13.24
N GLN A 100 20.37 -3.79 -12.86
CA GLN A 100 20.52 -2.34 -12.73
C GLN A 100 21.57 -1.94 -11.68
N ASN A 101 21.61 -2.64 -10.55
CA ASN A 101 22.60 -2.38 -9.50
C ASN A 101 24.02 -2.75 -9.94
N MET A 102 24.18 -3.90 -10.63
CA MET A 102 25.46 -4.33 -11.19
C MET A 102 26.00 -3.33 -12.22
N ALA A 103 25.13 -2.76 -13.06
CA ALA A 103 25.51 -1.73 -14.02
C ALA A 103 26.00 -0.42 -13.36
N LYS A 104 25.46 -0.08 -12.18
CA LYS A 104 25.85 1.13 -11.41
C LYS A 104 27.09 0.93 -10.53
N MET A 105 27.40 -0.32 -10.18
CA MET A 105 28.50 -0.70 -9.30
C MET A 105 29.86 -0.05 -9.64
N PRO A 106 30.36 -0.01 -10.89
CA PRO A 106 31.67 0.58 -11.18
C PRO A 106 31.76 2.06 -10.78
N LYS A 107 30.71 2.85 -11.07
CA LYS A 107 30.65 4.28 -10.69
C LYS A 107 30.67 4.45 -9.17
N LEU A 108 29.88 3.64 -8.46
CA LEU A 108 29.84 3.66 -7.00
C LEU A 108 31.18 3.30 -6.37
N ILE A 109 31.92 2.36 -6.96
CA ILE A 109 33.27 2.00 -6.51
C ILE A 109 34.25 3.17 -6.71
N GLU A 110 34.19 3.86 -7.85
CA GLU A 110 35.03 5.04 -8.11
C GLU A 110 34.76 6.18 -7.14
N GLU A 111 33.48 6.50 -6.91
CA GLU A 111 33.05 7.51 -5.95
C GLU A 111 33.50 7.16 -4.53
N PHE A 112 33.31 5.91 -4.12
CA PHE A 112 33.76 5.43 -2.82
C PHE A 112 35.28 5.55 -2.64
N ARG A 113 36.06 5.16 -3.66
CA ARG A 113 37.52 5.28 -3.65
C ARG A 113 37.97 6.75 -3.55
N LYS A 114 37.34 7.65 -4.30
CA LYS A 114 37.62 9.10 -4.24
C LYS A 114 37.33 9.66 -2.85
N ASN A 115 36.15 9.37 -2.30
CA ASN A 115 35.75 9.83 -0.97
C ASN A 115 36.71 9.33 0.12
N LYS A 116 37.14 8.07 0.06
CA LYS A 116 38.14 7.53 1.01
C LYS A 116 39.51 8.18 0.87
N ALA A 117 39.94 8.48 -0.37
CA ALA A 117 41.18 9.21 -0.60
C ALA A 117 41.12 10.63 -0.03
N GLU A 118 39.98 11.33 -0.21
CA GLU A 118 39.74 12.65 0.36
C GLU A 118 39.69 12.64 1.88
N GLU A 119 38.97 11.71 2.49
CA GLU A 119 38.92 11.52 3.94
C GLU A 119 40.35 11.34 4.50
N LYS A 120 41.16 10.48 3.86
CA LYS A 120 42.56 10.29 4.24
C LYS A 120 43.38 11.57 4.08
N HIS A 121 43.15 12.34 3.03
CA HIS A 121 43.84 13.62 2.81
C HIS A 121 43.45 14.67 3.86
N ARG A 122 42.16 14.75 4.23
CA ARG A 122 41.66 15.66 5.28
C ARG A 122 42.10 15.24 6.68
N ALA A 123 42.14 13.94 6.96
CA ALA A 123 42.54 13.40 8.26
C ALA A 123 44.05 13.51 8.53
N ARG A 124 44.87 13.67 7.49
CA ARG A 124 46.30 13.98 7.66
C ARG A 124 46.44 15.35 8.33
N LYS A 125 46.92 15.34 9.57
CA LYS A 125 47.29 16.57 10.29
C LYS A 125 48.41 17.28 9.51
N PRO A 126 48.46 18.63 9.53
CA PRO A 126 49.52 19.38 8.84
C PRO A 126 50.92 18.98 9.33
N LEU A 127 51.06 18.63 10.61
CA LEU A 127 52.31 18.12 11.19
C LEU A 127 52.81 16.81 10.53
N ASP A 128 51.88 15.98 10.03
CA ASP A 128 52.17 14.68 9.44
C ASP A 128 52.60 14.80 7.96
N LEU A 129 52.13 15.86 7.27
CA LEU A 129 52.66 16.25 5.95
C LEU A 129 54.05 16.90 6.09
N PHE A 130 54.25 17.68 7.15
CA PHE A 130 55.51 18.34 7.48
C PHE A 130 56.64 17.34 7.74
N LEU A 131 56.39 16.30 8.55
CA LEU A 131 57.35 15.24 8.86
C LEU A 131 57.72 14.35 7.66
N ARG A 132 56.87 14.31 6.61
CA ARG A 132 57.03 13.37 5.48
C ARG A 132 57.66 13.97 4.23
N ASN A 133 57.41 15.24 3.93
CA ASN A 133 57.85 15.88 2.68
C ASN A 133 58.83 17.06 2.88
N GLY A 134 59.16 17.41 4.13
CA GLY A 134 59.95 18.59 4.45
C GLY A 134 59.18 19.91 4.27
N TYR A 135 59.84 21.03 4.59
CA TYR A 135 59.25 22.37 4.68
C TYR A 135 58.62 22.92 3.38
N SER A 136 59.14 22.54 2.20
CA SER A 136 58.84 23.24 0.94
C SER A 136 57.39 23.08 0.46
N GLN A 137 56.76 21.94 0.71
CA GLN A 137 55.37 21.72 0.27
C GLN A 137 54.33 22.20 1.28
N LEU A 138 54.68 22.27 2.56
CA LEU A 138 53.78 22.78 3.59
C LEU A 138 53.55 24.30 3.40
N GLU A 139 54.62 25.03 3.09
CA GLU A 139 54.56 26.46 2.77
C GLU A 139 53.74 26.72 1.50
N LEU A 140 53.96 25.97 0.43
CA LEU A 140 53.16 26.08 -0.81
C LEU A 140 51.68 25.83 -0.56
N LYS A 141 51.33 24.89 0.33
CA LYS A 141 49.94 24.57 0.67
C LYS A 141 49.30 25.67 1.53
N MET A 142 50.02 26.17 2.53
CA MET A 142 49.60 27.33 3.34
C MET A 142 49.38 28.59 2.48
N LEU A 143 50.28 28.85 1.52
CA LEU A 143 50.14 29.94 0.56
C LEU A 143 48.95 29.75 -0.40
N ALA A 144 48.70 28.53 -0.85
CA ALA A 144 47.55 28.22 -1.70
C ALA A 144 46.22 28.40 -0.94
N ASP A 145 46.15 27.92 0.30
CA ASP A 145 44.98 28.07 1.17
C ASP A 145 44.73 29.56 1.49
N TYR A 146 45.79 30.33 1.75
CA TYR A 146 45.71 31.77 1.96
C TYR A 146 45.18 32.53 0.72
N LYS A 147 45.70 32.22 -0.49
CA LYS A 147 45.22 32.83 -1.75
C LYS A 147 43.75 32.51 -2.02
N LYS A 148 43.34 31.26 -1.81
CA LYS A 148 41.96 30.80 -2.04
C LYS A 148 40.96 31.49 -1.12
N ASN A 149 41.34 31.69 0.15
CA ASN A 149 40.51 32.42 1.10
C ASN A 149 40.39 33.91 0.72
N LYS A 150 41.51 34.54 0.32
CA LYS A 150 41.54 35.94 -0.14
C LYS A 150 40.66 36.19 -1.38
N GLU A 151 40.68 35.28 -2.36
CA GLU A 151 39.81 35.36 -3.54
C GLU A 151 38.33 35.20 -3.18
N GLY A 152 38.02 34.32 -2.22
CA GLY A 152 36.66 34.16 -1.70
C GLY A 152 36.14 35.44 -1.01
N ASP A 153 36.98 36.10 -0.24
CA ASP A 153 36.65 37.35 0.44
C ASP A 153 36.49 38.53 -0.55
N GLN A 154 37.30 38.58 -1.60
CA GLN A 154 37.15 39.56 -2.70
C GLN A 154 35.81 39.41 -3.42
N LYS A 155 35.42 38.19 -3.79
CA LYS A 155 34.13 37.93 -4.44
C LYS A 155 32.93 38.29 -3.56
N LYS A 156 33.03 38.07 -2.25
CA LYS A 156 32.01 38.51 -1.29
C LYS A 156 31.94 40.03 -1.18
N ALA A 157 33.08 40.71 -1.18
CA ALA A 157 33.13 42.17 -1.16
C ALA A 157 32.55 42.79 -2.45
N GLU A 158 32.85 42.21 -3.61
CA GLU A 158 32.30 42.61 -4.90
C GLU A 158 30.78 42.40 -4.97
N ALA A 159 30.28 41.25 -4.49
CA ALA A 159 28.84 41.00 -4.40
C ALA A 159 28.13 42.00 -3.47
N ALA A 160 28.72 42.30 -2.31
CA ALA A 160 28.19 43.29 -1.38
C ALA A 160 28.22 44.72 -1.96
N ALA A 161 29.23 45.07 -2.76
CA ALA A 161 29.31 46.35 -3.45
C ALA A 161 28.26 46.46 -4.56
N ALA A 162 28.06 45.39 -5.35
CA ALA A 162 27.03 45.32 -6.39
C ALA A 162 25.61 45.46 -5.79
N GLU A 163 25.35 44.82 -4.65
CA GLU A 163 24.07 44.93 -3.95
C GLU A 163 23.81 46.36 -3.43
N LYS A 164 24.83 47.02 -2.88
CA LYS A 164 24.73 48.43 -2.45
C LYS A 164 24.43 49.36 -3.62
N LEU A 165 25.08 49.15 -4.76
CA LEU A 165 24.90 49.97 -5.96
C LEU A 165 23.52 49.78 -6.59
N ALA A 166 22.99 48.54 -6.58
CA ALA A 166 21.62 48.25 -7.00
C ALA A 166 20.58 48.93 -6.09
N LYS A 167 20.78 48.92 -4.77
CA LYS A 167 19.92 49.62 -3.80
C LYS A 167 19.95 51.14 -3.99
N GLN A 168 21.10 51.72 -4.34
CA GLN A 168 21.20 53.15 -4.65
C GLN A 168 20.40 53.52 -5.92
N LYS A 169 20.57 52.76 -7.01
CA LYS A 169 19.80 52.97 -8.25
C LYS A 169 18.30 52.85 -8.05
N GLN A 170 17.83 51.90 -7.23
CA GLN A 170 16.42 51.77 -6.89
C GLN A 170 15.89 52.97 -6.08
N LYS A 171 16.69 53.52 -5.16
CA LYS A 171 16.32 54.73 -4.41
C LYS A 171 16.25 55.95 -5.31
N GLU A 172 17.20 56.12 -6.23
CA GLU A 172 17.19 57.19 -7.22
C GLU A 172 16.00 57.10 -8.18
N ALA A 173 15.68 55.89 -8.66
CA ALA A 173 14.51 55.65 -9.50
C ALA A 173 13.19 55.97 -8.77
N LYS A 174 13.07 55.57 -7.49
CA LYS A 174 11.90 55.92 -6.67
C LYS A 174 11.79 57.42 -6.43
N LYS A 175 12.91 58.11 -6.20
CA LYS A 175 12.93 59.57 -6.02
C LYS A 175 12.52 60.31 -7.30
N LYS A 176 12.96 59.85 -8.47
CA LYS A 176 12.53 60.41 -9.77
C LYS A 176 11.04 60.18 -10.03
N ALA A 177 10.54 58.97 -9.78
CA ALA A 177 9.11 58.67 -9.94
C ALA A 177 8.21 59.50 -9.01
N GLN A 178 8.67 59.83 -7.80
CA GLN A 178 7.95 60.73 -6.89
C GLN A 178 7.93 62.18 -7.40
N GLN A 179 9.02 62.66 -8.00
CA GLN A 179 9.08 64.00 -8.60
C GLN A 179 8.16 64.12 -9.83
N GLU A 180 8.09 63.08 -10.67
CA GLU A 180 7.18 63.04 -11.82
C GLU A 180 5.69 63.03 -11.38
N GLN A 181 5.36 62.35 -10.28
CA GLN A 181 4.01 62.34 -9.71
C GLN A 181 3.60 63.68 -9.05
N GLU A 182 4.56 64.45 -8.54
CA GLU A 182 4.32 65.80 -8.01
C GLU A 182 4.14 66.84 -9.13
N GLU A 183 4.73 66.63 -10.32
CA GLU A 183 4.54 67.49 -11.49
C GLU A 183 3.23 67.22 -12.25
N GLU A 184 2.63 66.01 -12.14
CA GLU A 184 1.39 65.63 -12.82
C GLU A 184 0.09 65.91 -12.04
N GLN A 185 0.12 66.54 -10.85
CA GLN A 185 -1.12 67.04 -10.23
C GLN A 185 -1.52 68.40 -10.83
N PRO A 186 -2.58 68.48 -11.66
CA PRO A 186 -3.07 69.75 -12.18
C PRO A 186 -3.84 70.48 -11.08
N GLN A 187 -3.68 71.80 -11.06
CA GLN A 187 -4.36 72.74 -10.19
C GLN A 187 -5.88 72.76 -10.45
N GLU A 188 -6.63 71.77 -9.96
CA GLU A 188 -8.07 71.88 -9.73
C GLU A 188 -8.32 72.31 -8.28
N ALA A 189 -8.18 73.61 -8.02
CA ALA A 189 -8.88 74.26 -6.89
C ALA A 189 -8.64 75.78 -6.97
N LYS A 190 -9.55 76.49 -7.64
CA LYS A 190 -10.08 77.81 -7.26
C LYS A 190 -11.09 78.28 -8.31
N SER A 191 -12.28 77.72 -8.23
CA SER A 191 -13.51 78.38 -8.70
C SER A 191 -14.63 77.95 -7.76
N GLU A 192 -14.84 78.73 -6.72
CA GLU A 192 -16.14 79.09 -6.12
C GLU A 192 -15.91 80.20 -5.09
#